data_AF-A0A1L3Q1D1-F1
#
_entry.id   AF-A0A1L3Q1D1-F1
#
_cell.length_a   1.000
_cell.length_b   1.000
_cell.length_c   1.000
_cell.angle_alpha   90.00
_cell.angle_beta   90.00
_cell.angle_gamma   90.00
#
_symmetry.space_group_name_H-M   'P 1'
#
loop_
_entity.id
_entity.type
_entity.pdbx_description
1 polymer ?
#
loop_
_entity_poly.entity_id
_entity_poly.type
_entity_poly.pdbx_seq_one_letter_code
_entity_poly.pdbx_strand_id
1 'polypeptide(L)' 'MVDSTTIQVKAQTRDALREIGSMGDDYNSVIEKLIVEHNRNSFLEYSRKIVTDRKEEFISVDEI' A
#
# COMPACT_ATOMS: atom_id res chain seq x y z
N MET A 1 9.10 -8.85 -23.04
CA MET A 1 9.67 -9.70 -21.98
C MET A 1 9.56 -8.91 -20.70
N VAL A 2 8.88 -9.44 -19.68
CA VAL A 2 8.89 -8.82 -18.34
C VAL A 2 10.20 -9.26 -17.70
N ASP A 3 11.04 -8.30 -17.34
CA ASP A 3 12.39 -8.56 -16.81
C ASP A 3 12.26 -9.06 -15.36
N SER A 4 12.12 -10.38 -15.20
CA SER A 4 11.92 -10.99 -13.88
C SER A 4 13.26 -11.13 -13.16
N THR A 5 13.34 -10.59 -11.95
CA THR A 5 14.51 -10.75 -11.07
C THR A 5 14.17 -11.66 -9.89
N THR A 6 15.19 -12.19 -9.22
CA THR A 6 14.99 -13.04 -8.04
C THR A 6 15.25 -12.23 -6.76
N ILE A 7 14.31 -12.28 -5.82
CA ILE A 7 14.48 -11.74 -4.47
C ILE A 7 14.63 -12.89 -3.46
N GLN A 8 15.53 -12.72 -2.49
CA GLN A 8 15.68 -13.67 -1.39
C GLN A 8 14.79 -13.24 -0.23
N VAL A 9 13.91 -14.13 0.22
CA VAL A 9 12.99 -13.89 1.34
C VAL A 9 13.02 -15.06 2.31
N LYS A 10 12.66 -14.82 3.57
CA LYS A 10 12.50 -15.90 4.56
C LYS A 10 11.35 -16.83 4.14
N ALA A 11 11.44 -18.10 4.49
CA ALA A 11 10.37 -19.07 4.22
C ALA A 11 9.02 -18.60 4.77
N GLN A 12 9.01 -18.07 6.00
CA GLN A 12 7.82 -17.51 6.64
C GLN A 12 7.21 -16.35 5.82
N THR A 13 8.04 -15.49 5.21
CA THR A 13 7.56 -14.39 4.37
C THR A 13 6.92 -14.91 3.08
N ARG A 14 7.53 -15.90 2.44
CA ARG A 14 6.93 -16.57 1.27
C ARG A 14 5.59 -17.21 1.63
N ASP A 15 5.53 -17.88 2.77
CA ASP A 15 4.31 -18.55 3.21
C ASP A 15 3.19 -17.53 3.52
N ALA A 16 3.53 -16.40 4.14
CA ALA A 16 2.59 -15.29 4.33
C ALA A 16 2.11 -14.68 3.00
N LEU A 17 3.00 -14.51 2.00
CA LEU A 17 2.59 -14.06 0.66
C LEU A 17 1.61 -15.04 0.01
N ARG A 18 1.77 -16.34 0.24
CA ARG A 18 0.85 -17.36 -0.25
C ARG A 18 -0.53 -17.28 0.42
N GLU A 19 -0.58 -16.93 1.71
CA GLU A 19 -1.84 -16.73 2.44
C GLU A 19 -2.58 -15.46 2.03
N ILE A 20 -1.85 -14.41 1.64
CA ILE A 20 -2.43 -13.14 1.16
C ILE A 20 -2.99 -13.29 -0.26
N GLY A 21 -2.36 -14.11 -1.09
CA GLY A 21 -2.80 -14.37 -2.47
C GLY A 21 -4.10 -15.16 -2.57
N SER A 22 -4.81 -15.00 -3.68
CA SER A 22 -5.96 -15.85 -4.04
C SER A 22 -5.54 -17.03 -4.93
N MET A 23 -6.41 -18.03 -5.07
CA MET A 23 -6.15 -19.18 -5.94
C MET A 23 -5.92 -18.72 -7.38
N GLY A 24 -4.69 -18.88 -7.88
CA GLY A 24 -4.27 -18.46 -9.23
C GLY A 24 -3.42 -17.19 -9.29
N ASP A 25 -3.26 -16.45 -8.18
CA ASP A 25 -2.33 -15.32 -8.12
C ASP A 25 -0.88 -15.80 -8.05
N ASP A 26 0.00 -15.19 -8.84
CA ASP A 26 1.45 -15.34 -8.70
C ASP A 26 2.02 -14.36 -7.66
N TYR A 27 3.26 -14.60 -7.20
CA TYR A 27 3.88 -13.77 -6.18
C TYR A 27 4.10 -12.31 -6.63
N ASN A 28 4.35 -12.04 -7.90
CA ASN A 28 4.51 -10.65 -8.37
C ASN A 28 3.18 -9.90 -8.27
N SER A 29 2.08 -10.55 -8.66
CA SER A 29 0.73 -10.00 -8.51
C SER A 29 0.38 -9.67 -7.06
N VAL A 30 0.75 -10.55 -6.11
CA VAL A 30 0.55 -10.29 -4.67
C VAL A 30 1.45 -9.15 -4.17
N ILE A 31 2.72 -9.12 -4.59
CA ILE A 31 3.67 -8.06 -4.22
C ILE A 31 3.19 -6.69 -4.73
N GLU A 32 2.69 -6.61 -5.97
CA GLU A 32 2.14 -5.38 -6.54
C GLU A 32 0.94 -4.87 -5.72
N LYS A 33 0.00 -5.76 -5.35
CA LYS A 33 -1.13 -5.39 -4.46
C LYS A 33 -0.63 -4.81 -3.14
N LEU A 34 0.38 -5.43 -2.53
CA LEU A 34 0.96 -4.96 -1.27
C LEU A 34 1.66 -3.60 -1.41
N ILE A 35 2.35 -3.36 -2.54
CA ILE A 35 2.98 -2.06 -2.83
C ILE A 35 1.90 -0.97 -2.98
N VAL A 36 0.81 -1.25 -3.70
CA VAL A 36 -0.31 -0.32 -3.87
C VAL A 36 -0.93 0.05 -2.52
N GLU A 37 -1.19 -0.93 -1.66
CA GLU A 37 -1.75 -0.70 -0.34
C GLU A 37 -0.78 0.06 0.59
N HIS A 38 0.51 -0.22 0.54
CA HIS A 38 1.54 0.55 1.27
C HIS A 38 1.57 2.03 0.83
N ASN A 39 1.50 2.28 -0.48
CA ASN A 39 1.50 3.63 -1.03
C ASN A 39 0.21 4.39 -0.66
N ARG A 40 -0.94 3.71 -0.67
CA ARG A 40 -2.22 4.28 -0.20
C ARG A 40 -2.17 4.68 1.26
N ASN A 41 -1.64 3.80 2.13
CA ASN A 41 -1.50 4.12 3.54
C ASN A 41 -0.55 5.30 3.75
N SER A 42 0.57 5.35 3.04
CA SER A 42 1.49 6.49 3.09
C SER A 42 0.82 7.80 2.64
N PHE A 43 -0.01 7.75 1.60
CA PHE A 43 -0.79 8.91 1.15
C PHE A 43 -1.79 9.36 2.22
N LEU A 44 -2.53 8.44 2.83
CA LEU A 44 -3.48 8.78 3.90
C LEU A 44 -2.79 9.38 5.13
N GLU A 45 -1.65 8.85 5.54
CA GLU A 45 -0.83 9.41 6.61
C GLU A 45 -0.37 10.84 6.26
N TYR A 46 0.10 11.05 5.03
CA TYR A 46 0.49 12.37 4.55
C TYR A 46 -0.71 13.34 4.53
N SER A 47 -1.87 12.94 4.03
CA SER A 47 -3.08 13.75 4.00
C SER A 47 -3.55 14.11 5.42
N ARG A 48 -3.57 13.14 6.34
CA ARG A 48 -3.90 13.38 7.76
C ARG A 48 -2.96 14.42 8.37
N LYS A 49 -1.67 14.32 8.08
CA LYS A 49 -0.68 15.28 8.55
C LYS A 49 -0.96 16.68 8.03
N ILE A 50 -1.21 16.84 6.73
CA ILE A 50 -1.50 18.16 6.13
C ILE A 50 -2.77 18.79 6.72
N VAL A 51 -3.85 18.02 6.87
CA VAL A 51 -5.11 18.50 7.47
C VAL A 51 -4.90 18.93 8.92
N THR A 52 -4.05 18.22 9.67
CA THR A 52 -3.75 18.55 11.07
C THR A 52 -2.86 19.79 11.16
N ASP A 53 -1.79 19.85 10.37
CA ASP A 53 -0.77 20.90 10.43
C ASP A 53 -1.27 22.23 9.85
N ARG A 54 -2.21 22.20 8.90
CA ARG A 54 -2.76 23.38 8.22
C ARG A 54 -4.25 23.56 8.47
N LYS A 55 -4.74 23.09 9.61
CA LYS A 55 -6.17 23.08 9.95
C LYS A 55 -6.85 24.44 9.77
N GLU A 56 -6.14 25.53 10.02
CA GLU A 56 -6.64 26.92 9.88
C GLU A 56 -6.86 27.35 8.42
N GLU A 57 -6.26 26.66 7.44
CA GLU A 57 -6.45 26.92 6.00
C GLU A 57 -7.70 26.22 5.43
N PHE A 58 -8.32 25.31 6.21
CA PHE A 58 -9.50 24.54 5.78
C PHE A 58 -10.77 25.09 6.44
N ILE A 59 -11.76 25.45 5.64
CA ILE A 59 -13.11 25.81 6.08
C ILE A 59 -14.01 24.57 6.13
N SER A 60 -14.92 24.52 7.10
CA SER A 60 -15.88 23.42 7.23
C SER A 60 -16.85 23.42 6.05
N VAL A 61 -17.20 22.24 5.56
CA VAL A 61 -18.17 22.09 4.46
C VAL A 61 -19.56 22.57 4.86
N ASP A 62 -19.89 22.51 6.17
CA ASP A 62 -21.16 23.03 6.71
C ASP A 62 -21.22 24.56 6.79
N GLU A 63 -20.10 25.26 6.56
CA GLU A 63 -20.01 26.72 6.54
C GLU A 63 -20.06 27.31 5.11
N ILE A 64 -20.31 26.47 4.09
CA ILE A 64 -20.49 26.84 2.66
C ILE A 64 -21.97 26.84 2.30
#